data_AF-A0A955QAV9-F1
#
_entry.id   AF-A0A955QAV9-F1
#
_cell.length_a   1.000
_cell.length_b   1.000
_cell.length_c   1.000
_cell.angle_alpha   90.00
_cell.angle_beta   90.00
_cell.angle_gamma   90.00
#
_symmetry.space_group_name_H-M   'P 1'
#
loop_
_entity.id
_entity.type
_entity.pdbx_description
1 polymer ?
#
loop_
_entity_poly.entity_id
_entity_poly.type
_entity_poly.pdbx_seq_one_letter_code
_entity_poly.pdbx_strand_id
1 'polypeptide(L)'
;MADSNPSFVFVKRADYVREKLRQLEELRQSHANEKRWEIYDTKVESLLAQTFGATHSYIETYKYATLGEAEALVNMPEAGQEAPSQDLPQKAIQQRRQLLQAILGELEELEKVEEEALTGEDHEDPPSFT
;
A
#
# COMPACT_ATOMS: atom_id res chain seq x y z
N MET A 1 -9.95 24.95 17.95
CA MET A 1 -8.54 24.58 17.72
C MET A 1 -8.48 23.07 17.74
N ALA A 2 -7.98 22.48 16.64
CA ALA A 2 -7.67 21.07 16.41
C ALA A 2 -8.64 20.03 17.03
N ASP A 3 -9.67 19.67 16.26
CA ASP A 3 -10.34 18.37 16.38
C ASP A 3 -9.28 17.27 16.22
N SER A 4 -8.74 16.81 17.36
CA SER A 4 -8.19 15.47 17.47
C SER A 4 -9.31 14.53 17.06
N ASN A 5 -9.27 14.06 15.83
CA ASN A 5 -10.06 12.92 15.41
C ASN A 5 -9.18 11.67 15.58
N PRO A 6 -9.16 11.01 16.75
CA PRO A 6 -8.59 9.68 16.88
C PRO A 6 -9.53 8.65 16.25
N SER A 7 -9.98 8.87 15.01
CA SER A 7 -10.68 7.85 14.20
C SER A 7 -9.74 6.76 13.70
N PHE A 8 -8.60 6.56 14.37
CA PHE A 8 -7.85 5.30 14.36
C PHE A 8 -8.60 4.23 15.18
N VAL A 9 -9.93 4.32 15.24
CA VAL A 9 -10.80 3.33 15.87
C VAL A 9 -11.01 2.24 14.82
N PHE A 10 -10.19 1.19 14.92
CA PHE A 10 -10.49 -0.16 14.46
C PHE A 10 -10.63 -0.46 12.95
N VAL A 11 -10.20 0.42 12.05
CA VAL A 11 -9.94 -0.04 10.66
C VAL A 11 -8.52 -0.60 10.63
N LYS A 12 -8.41 -1.94 10.50
CA LYS A 12 -7.14 -2.66 10.41
C LYS A 12 -6.23 -2.00 9.36
N ARG A 13 -4.94 -1.85 9.66
CA ARG A 13 -3.95 -1.26 8.75
C ARG A 13 -3.89 -2.05 7.43
N ALA A 14 -4.08 -3.36 7.52
CA ALA A 14 -4.24 -4.25 6.38
C ALA A 14 -5.44 -3.88 5.49
N ASP A 15 -6.56 -3.46 6.07
CA ASP A 15 -7.78 -3.12 5.31
C ASP A 15 -7.57 -1.86 4.45
N TYR A 16 -6.84 -0.87 4.97
CA TYR A 16 -6.44 0.30 4.18
C TYR A 16 -5.55 -0.08 2.98
N VAL A 17 -4.61 -1.01 3.16
CA VAL A 17 -3.76 -1.48 2.06
C VAL A 17 -4.56 -2.27 1.03
N ARG A 18 -5.55 -3.09 1.46
CA ARG A 18 -6.49 -3.77 0.56
C ARG A 18 -7.30 -2.79 -0.28
N GLU A 19 -7.78 -1.72 0.33
CA GLU A 19 -8.51 -0.68 -0.40
C GLU A 19 -7.60 0.03 -1.42
N LYS A 20 -6.32 0.28 -1.08
CA LYS A 20 -5.36 0.83 -2.05
C LYS A 20 -5.09 -0.13 -3.21
N LEU A 21 -5.00 -1.44 -2.98
CA LEU A 21 -4.88 -2.44 -4.04
C LEU A 21 -6.09 -2.42 -4.99
N ARG A 22 -7.31 -2.31 -4.45
CA ARG A 22 -8.52 -2.20 -5.27
C ARG A 22 -8.50 -0.94 -6.15
N GLN A 23 -8.18 0.20 -5.54
CA GLN A 23 -8.08 1.49 -6.25
C GLN A 23 -7.01 1.43 -7.35
N LEU A 24 -5.89 0.71 -7.15
CA LEU A 24 -4.87 0.50 -8.18
C LEU A 24 -5.46 -0.20 -9.42
N GLU A 25 -6.23 -1.27 -9.21
CA GLU A 25 -6.85 -2.03 -10.31
C GLU A 25 -7.93 -1.22 -11.02
N GLU A 26 -8.72 -0.44 -10.28
CA GLU A 26 -9.71 0.47 -10.85
C GLU A 26 -9.06 1.59 -11.69
N LEU A 27 -7.96 2.18 -11.23
CA LEU A 27 -7.20 3.19 -11.97
C LEU A 27 -6.60 2.60 -13.25
N ARG A 28 -6.07 1.37 -13.18
CA ARG A 28 -5.57 0.61 -14.33
C ARG A 28 -6.68 0.37 -15.36
N GLN A 29 -7.85 -0.10 -14.93
CA GLN A 29 -8.97 -0.40 -15.82
C GLN A 29 -9.61 0.86 -16.41
N SER A 30 -9.65 1.94 -15.64
CA SER A 30 -10.27 3.21 -16.05
C SER A 30 -9.38 4.05 -16.96
N HIS A 31 -8.16 3.59 -17.28
CA HIS A 31 -7.13 4.39 -17.99
C HIS A 31 -7.01 5.79 -17.37
N ALA A 32 -6.84 5.84 -16.05
CA ALA A 32 -6.80 7.10 -15.32
C ALA A 32 -5.68 8.01 -15.83
N ASN A 33 -5.92 9.32 -15.83
CA ASN A 33 -4.94 10.31 -16.22
C ASN A 33 -3.85 10.50 -15.16
N GLU A 34 -2.72 11.08 -15.56
CA GLU A 34 -1.55 11.32 -14.70
C GLU A 34 -1.92 11.96 -13.34
N LYS A 35 -2.78 12.98 -13.34
CA LYS A 35 -3.25 13.62 -12.10
C LYS A 35 -3.93 12.66 -11.11
N ARG A 36 -4.71 11.70 -11.61
CA ARG A 36 -5.36 10.69 -10.73
C ARG A 36 -4.34 9.70 -10.18
N TRP A 37 -3.32 9.36 -10.96
CA TRP A 37 -2.19 8.56 -10.50
C TRP A 37 -1.39 9.30 -9.43
N GLU A 38 -1.01 10.56 -9.64
CA GLU A 38 -0.30 11.37 -8.64
C GLU A 38 -1.06 11.48 -7.31
N ILE A 39 -2.38 11.71 -7.36
CA ILE A 39 -3.22 11.78 -6.16
C ILE A 39 -3.27 10.42 -5.45
N TYR A 40 -3.31 9.32 -6.20
CA TYR A 40 -3.29 7.97 -5.65
C TYR A 40 -1.93 7.67 -5.01
N ASP A 41 -0.84 7.94 -5.70
CA ASP A 41 0.53 7.70 -5.25
C ASP A 41 0.82 8.49 -3.97
N THR A 42 0.45 9.77 -3.92
CA THR A 42 0.56 10.61 -2.71
C THR A 42 -0.18 9.99 -1.52
N LYS A 43 -1.38 9.43 -1.75
CA LYS A 43 -2.16 8.78 -0.69
C LYS A 43 -1.52 7.48 -0.21
N VAL A 44 -0.90 6.71 -1.11
CA VAL A 44 -0.16 5.49 -0.75
C VAL A 44 1.07 5.86 0.06
N GLU A 45 1.87 6.82 -0.39
CA GLU A 45 3.05 7.29 0.34
C GLU A 45 2.70 7.81 1.74
N SER A 46 1.61 8.58 1.86
CA SER A 46 1.12 9.06 3.15
C SER A 46 0.66 7.92 4.06
N LEU A 47 0.04 6.87 3.51
CA LEU A 47 -0.31 5.66 4.25
C LEU A 47 0.95 4.96 4.76
N LEU A 48 1.93 4.71 3.88
CA LEU A 48 3.19 4.07 4.24
C LEU A 48 3.97 4.86 5.30
N ALA A 49 4.00 6.19 5.18
CA ALA A 49 4.63 7.06 6.16
C ALA A 49 3.94 7.02 7.54
N GLN A 50 2.62 6.90 7.57
CA GLN A 50 1.87 6.77 8.82
C GLN A 50 2.01 5.37 9.44
N THR A 51 2.15 4.33 8.62
CA THR A 51 2.24 2.94 9.08
C THR A 51 3.64 2.54 9.53
N PHE A 52 4.68 2.87 8.74
CA PHE A 52 6.06 2.44 8.97
C PHE A 52 7.02 3.59 9.30
N GLY A 53 6.56 4.83 9.17
CA GLY A 53 7.40 6.03 9.30
C GLY A 53 7.85 6.59 7.94
N ALA A 54 8.01 7.92 7.89
CA ALA A 54 8.32 8.66 6.66
C ALA A 54 9.69 8.35 6.02
N THR A 55 10.57 7.66 6.74
CA THR A 55 11.91 7.26 6.29
C THR A 55 12.02 5.76 5.98
N HIS A 56 10.89 5.05 5.91
CA HIS A 56 10.89 3.63 5.62
C HIS A 56 11.22 3.36 4.14
N SER A 57 12.05 2.33 3.89
CA SER A 57 12.49 1.93 2.55
C SER A 57 11.32 1.64 1.59
N TYR A 58 10.13 1.29 2.12
CA TYR A 58 8.92 1.10 1.32
C TYR A 58 8.45 2.35 0.60
N ILE A 59 8.63 3.54 1.18
CA ILE A 59 8.26 4.80 0.52
C ILE A 59 9.21 5.05 -0.64
N GLU A 60 10.51 4.85 -0.45
CA GLU A 60 11.51 5.00 -1.51
C GLU A 60 11.29 3.98 -2.63
N THR A 61 11.09 2.70 -2.28
CA THR A 61 10.81 1.64 -3.23
C THR A 61 9.56 1.93 -4.05
N TYR A 62 8.50 2.46 -3.42
CA TYR A 62 7.29 2.88 -4.10
C TYR A 62 7.56 4.02 -5.09
N LYS A 63 8.31 5.05 -4.68
CA LYS A 63 8.73 6.18 -5.55
C LYS A 63 9.59 5.75 -6.74
N TYR A 64 10.47 4.76 -6.56
CA TYR A 64 11.23 4.21 -7.67
C TYR A 64 10.35 3.45 -8.66
N ALA A 65 9.33 2.74 -8.18
CA ALA A 65 8.35 2.06 -9.03
C ALA A 65 7.44 3.04 -9.80
N THR A 66 7.21 4.25 -9.28
CA THR A 66 6.44 5.29 -9.99
C THR A 66 7.28 6.02 -11.05
N LEU A 67 8.58 6.26 -10.80
CA LEU A 67 9.45 6.99 -11.72
C LEU A 67 9.61 6.30 -13.09
N GLY A 68 9.64 4.96 -13.11
CA GLY A 68 9.75 4.17 -14.34
C GLY A 68 8.53 4.27 -15.27
N GLU A 69 7.41 4.81 -14.79
CA GLU A 69 6.15 4.94 -15.55
C GLU A 69 6.08 6.26 -16.33
N ALA A 70 6.59 7.36 -15.75
CA ALA A 70 6.58 8.68 -16.36
C ALA A 70 7.43 8.76 -17.65
N GLU A 71 8.56 8.03 -17.71
CA GLU A 71 9.40 7.98 -18.90
C GLU A 71 8.74 7.23 -20.08
N ALA A 72 7.85 6.27 -19.80
CA ALA A 72 7.20 5.47 -20.83
C ALA A 72 5.97 6.16 -21.46
N LEU A 73 5.23 6.97 -20.68
CA LEU A 73 4.04 7.69 -21.16
C LEU A 73 4.40 8.88 -22.07
N VAL A 74 5.51 9.56 -21.79
CA VAL A 74 5.98 10.72 -22.60
C VAL A 74 6.52 10.28 -23.97
N ASN A 75 6.87 9.00 -24.12
CA ASN A 75 7.46 8.43 -25.34
C ASN A 75 6.48 7.62 -26.21
N MET A 76 5.17 7.67 -25.96
CA MET A 76 4.18 6.95 -26.79
C MET A 76 4.01 7.63 -28.16
N PRO A 77 4.45 7.01 -29.28
CA PRO A 77 4.09 7.48 -30.61
C PRO A 77 2.66 7.02 -30.94
N GLU A 78 1.84 7.92 -31.50
CA GLU A 78 0.40 7.73 -31.77
C GLU A 78 0.02 6.61 -32.77
N ALA A 79 0.97 5.85 -33.34
CA ALA A 79 0.60 4.83 -34.33
C ALA A 79 1.60 3.67 -34.41
N GLY A 80 1.12 2.49 -34.03
CA GLY A 80 1.46 1.21 -34.66
C GLY A 80 2.94 0.84 -34.72
N GLN A 81 3.52 0.41 -33.60
CA GLN A 81 4.67 -0.51 -33.61
C GLN A 81 4.50 -1.53 -32.48
N GLU A 82 4.30 -2.80 -32.84
CA GLU A 82 4.46 -3.95 -31.94
C GLU A 82 5.93 -4.00 -31.48
N ALA A 83 6.21 -3.40 -30.33
CA ALA A 83 7.54 -3.39 -29.71
C ALA A 83 7.41 -3.24 -28.18
N PRO A 84 8.34 -3.82 -27.38
CA PRO A 84 8.23 -4.10 -25.94
C PRO A 84 8.07 -2.90 -25.00
N SER A 85 7.89 -1.69 -25.53
CA SER A 85 7.69 -0.45 -24.77
C SER A 85 6.33 -0.37 -24.07
N GLN A 86 5.32 -1.12 -24.54
CA GLN A 86 4.01 -1.22 -23.87
C GLN A 86 4.07 -1.96 -22.51
N ASP A 87 5.11 -2.78 -22.30
CA ASP A 87 5.26 -3.58 -21.09
C ASP A 87 5.76 -2.76 -19.89
N LEU A 88 6.45 -1.64 -20.12
CA LEU A 88 7.04 -0.80 -19.07
C LEU A 88 5.99 -0.21 -18.11
N PRO A 89 4.91 0.45 -18.58
CA PRO A 89 3.88 0.95 -17.67
C PRO A 89 3.12 -0.19 -16.99
N GLN A 90 2.92 -1.32 -17.66
CA GLN A 90 2.31 -2.50 -17.04
C GLN A 90 3.21 -3.09 -15.93
N LYS A 91 4.52 -3.14 -16.15
CA LYS A 91 5.51 -3.59 -15.15
C LYS A 91 5.56 -2.66 -13.95
N ALA A 92 5.52 -1.35 -14.15
CA ALA A 92 5.48 -0.38 -13.05
C ALA A 92 4.24 -0.58 -12.17
N ILE A 93 3.05 -0.69 -12.77
CA ILE A 93 1.80 -0.99 -12.05
C ILE A 93 1.89 -2.34 -11.33
N GLN A 94 2.50 -3.36 -11.96
CA GLN A 94 2.66 -4.66 -11.34
C GLN A 94 3.65 -4.63 -10.16
N GLN A 95 4.74 -3.86 -10.24
CA GLN A 95 5.67 -3.64 -9.14
C GLN A 95 4.97 -2.95 -7.96
N ARG A 96 4.17 -1.90 -8.21
CA ARG A 96 3.36 -1.24 -7.17
C ARG A 96 2.41 -2.23 -6.51
N ARG A 97 1.76 -3.10 -7.30
CA ARG A 97 0.87 -4.15 -6.77
C ARG A 97 1.63 -5.13 -5.88
N GLN A 98 2.76 -5.64 -6.34
CA GLN A 98 3.56 -6.60 -5.58
C GLN A 98 4.06 -6.01 -4.26
N LEU A 99 4.50 -4.76 -4.27
CA LEU A 99 4.92 -4.04 -3.07
C LEU A 99 3.77 -3.90 -2.07
N LEU A 100 2.61 -3.44 -2.52
CA LEU A 100 1.42 -3.34 -1.66
C LEU A 100 0.96 -4.70 -1.12
N GLN A 101 1.07 -5.77 -1.90
CA GLN A 101 0.78 -7.13 -1.44
C GLN A 101 1.77 -7.62 -0.38
N ALA A 102 3.06 -7.31 -0.52
CA ALA A 102 4.07 -7.64 0.49
C ALA A 102 3.80 -6.92 1.81
N ILE A 103 3.53 -5.62 1.73
CA ILE A 103 3.18 -4.78 2.88
C ILE A 103 1.91 -5.27 3.56
N LEU A 104 0.89 -5.67 2.78
CA LEU A 104 -0.33 -6.25 3.32
C LEU A 104 -0.04 -7.49 4.16
N GLY A 105 0.78 -8.42 3.65
CA GLY A 105 1.18 -9.63 4.37
C GLY A 105 1.86 -9.32 5.71
N GLU A 106 2.83 -8.41 5.69
CA GLU A 106 3.51 -8.00 6.93
C GLU A 106 2.57 -7.33 7.93
N LEU A 107 1.62 -6.51 7.48
CA LEU A 107 0.64 -5.90 8.37
C LEU A 107 -0.31 -6.93 8.96
N GLU A 108 -0.78 -7.90 8.18
CA GLU A 108 -1.62 -8.98 8.69
C GLU A 108 -0.86 -9.85 9.72
N GLU A 109 0.44 -10.09 9.51
CA GLU A 109 1.27 -10.79 10.50
C GLU A 109 1.48 -9.97 11.77
N LEU A 110 1.79 -8.68 11.66
CA LEU A 110 1.93 -7.78 12.81
C LEU A 110 0.63 -7.68 13.61
N GLU A 111 -0.50 -7.48 12.92
CA GLU A 111 -1.82 -7.40 13.55
C GLU A 111 -2.18 -8.71 14.26
N LYS A 112 -1.86 -9.86 13.66
CA LYS A 112 -2.09 -11.17 14.29
C LYS A 112 -1.24 -11.34 15.55
N VAL A 113 0.04 -10.95 15.52
CA VAL A 113 0.92 -10.99 16.70
C VAL A 113 0.43 -10.04 17.79
N GLU A 114 -0.05 -8.85 17.43
CA GLU A 114 -0.67 -7.91 18.37
C GLU A 114 -1.95 -8.50 19.00
N GLU A 115 -2.81 -9.14 18.21
CA GLU A 115 -4.02 -9.84 18.68
C GLU A 115 -3.68 -11.02 19.60
N GLU A 116 -2.67 -11.83 19.28
CA GLU A 116 -2.19 -12.93 20.13
C GLU A 116 -1.58 -12.42 21.45
N ALA A 117 -0.84 -11.31 21.43
CA ALA A 117 -0.29 -10.68 22.63
C ALA A 117 -1.40 -10.12 23.55
N LEU A 118 -2.43 -9.49 22.97
CA LEU A 118 -3.58 -8.94 23.70
C LEU A 118 -4.51 -10.01 24.28
N THR A 119 -4.51 -11.22 23.71
CA THR A 119 -5.35 -12.35 24.17
C THR A 119 -4.60 -13.32 25.08
N GLY A 120 -3.28 -13.21 25.19
CA GLY A 120 -2.42 -14.09 25.98
C GLY A 120 -2.24 -13.75 27.46
N GLU A 121 -2.80 -12.64 27.96
CA GLU A 121 -2.59 -12.13 29.34
C GLU A 121 -3.73 -12.46 30.35
N ASP A 122 -4.70 -13.32 30.02
CA ASP A 122 -5.77 -13.77 30.97
C ASP A 122 -5.78 -15.30 31.15
N HIS A 123 -4.62 -15.89 31.42
CA HIS A 123 -4.56 -17.28 31.90
C HIS A 123 -3.46 -17.51 32.93
N GLU A 124 -3.40 -16.67 33.97
CA GLU A 124 -2.64 -17.00 35.17
C GLU A 124 -3.56 -17.66 36.22
N ASP A 125 -3.39 -18.99 36.30
CA ASP A 125 -3.60 -19.95 37.39
C ASP A 125 -4.87 -19.90 38.28
N PRO A 126 -5.67 -21.00 38.33
CA PRO A 126 -6.56 -21.21 39.46
C PRO A 126 -5.72 -21.46 40.73
N PRO A 127 -5.99 -20.79 41.87
CA PRO A 127 -5.23 -21.01 43.07
C PRO A 127 -5.51 -22.41 43.61
N SER A 128 -4.57 -23.32 43.39
CA SER A 128 -4.53 -24.62 44.06
C SER A 128 -3.97 -24.42 45.46
N PHE A 129 -4.79 -23.93 46.40
CA PHE A 129 -4.44 -24.01 47.82
C PHE A 129 -4.75 -25.42 48.34
N THR A 130 -3.68 -26.10 48.76
CA THR A 130 -3.69 -27.28 49.64
C THR A 130 -4.29 -26.94 51.01
#